data_AF-A0A645BX71-F1
#
_entry.id   AF-A0A645BX71-F1
#
_cell.length_a   1.000
_cell.length_b   1.000
_cell.length_c   1.000
_cell.angle_alpha   90.00
_cell.angle_beta   90.00
_cell.angle_gamma   90.00
#
_symmetry.space_group_name_H-M   'P 1'
#
loop_
_entity.id
_entity.type
_entity.pdbx_description
1 polymer ?
#
loop_
_entity_poly.entity_id
_entity_poly.type
_entity_poly.pdbx_seq_one_letter_code
_entity_poly.pdbx_strand_id
1 'polypeptide(L)' 'MLYPSVHSLLKSSKNRYSLVVLTAKLAREIANESEKSGEILKEKPVKLAINKIYSNILQQEKNG' A
#
# COMPACT_ATOMS: atom_id res chain seq x y z
N MET A 1 14.66 4.17 -1.29
CA MET A 1 13.67 5.27 -1.18
C MET A 1 12.29 4.69 -1.51
N LEU A 2 11.24 5.01 -0.75
CA LEU A 2 9.89 4.47 -1.02
C LEU A 2 9.29 5.18 -2.23
N TYR A 3 8.81 4.40 -3.20
CA TYR A 3 8.09 4.87 -4.37
C TYR A 3 6.78 4.08 -4.48
N PRO A 4 5.64 4.72 -4.82
CA PRO A 4 5.44 6.17 -4.99
C PRO A 4 5.67 7.00 -3.72
N SER A 5 5.84 8.32 -3.91
CA SER A 5 6.00 9.26 -2.80
C SER A 5 4.72 9.36 -1.96
N VAL A 6 4.87 9.67 -0.68
CA VAL A 6 3.72 9.92 0.22
C VAL A 6 2.83 11.04 -0.33
N HIS A 7 3.41 12.06 -0.95
CA HIS A 7 2.65 13.15 -1.57
C HIS A 7 1.76 12.65 -2.72
N SER A 8 2.25 11.73 -3.55
CA SER A 8 1.47 11.11 -4.62
C SER A 8 0.30 10.29 -4.09
N LEU A 9 0.46 9.62 -2.94
CA LEU A 9 -0.59 8.84 -2.28
C LEU A 9 -1.66 9.73 -1.62
N LEU A 10 -1.30 10.96 -1.22
CA LEU A 10 -2.21 11.89 -0.56
C LEU A 10 -3.17 12.62 -1.51
N LYS A 11 -2.94 12.59 -2.84
CA LYS A 11 -3.89 13.19 -3.78
C LYS A 11 -5.31 12.59 -3.68
N SER A 12 -5.42 11.33 -3.27
CA SER A 12 -6.70 10.64 -3.05
C SER A 12 -7.16 10.64 -1.59
N SER A 13 -6.25 10.85 -0.62
CA SER A 13 -6.51 10.68 0.80
C SER A 13 -6.43 12.01 1.54
N LYS A 14 -7.58 12.49 2.04
CA LYS A 14 -7.70 13.77 2.78
C LYS A 14 -6.91 13.80 4.11
N ASN A 15 -6.35 12.67 4.57
CA ASN A 15 -5.68 12.59 5.88
C ASN A 15 -4.44 11.67 5.86
N ARG A 16 -3.28 12.26 6.20
CA ARG A 16 -1.98 11.57 6.34
C ARG A 16 -2.00 10.43 7.35
N TYR A 17 -2.68 10.60 8.48
CA TYR A 17 -2.74 9.56 9.52
C TYR A 17 -3.49 8.33 9.03
N SER A 18 -4.62 8.54 8.33
CA SER A 18 -5.40 7.45 7.75
C SER A 18 -4.59 6.66 6.72
N LEU A 19 -3.78 7.34 5.90
CA LEU A 19 -2.87 6.68 4.95
C LEU A 19 -1.83 5.79 5.66
N VAL A 20 -1.23 6.27 6.76
CA VAL A 20 -0.26 5.50 7.54
C VAL A 20 -0.91 4.27 8.16
N VAL A 21 -2.08 4.43 8.79
CA VAL A 21 -2.83 3.31 9.40
C VAL A 21 -3.20 2.26 8.35
N LEU A 22 -3.71 2.69 7.20
CA LEU A 22 -4.06 1.79 6.09
C LEU A 22 -2.83 1.04 5.57
N THR A 23 -1.72 1.75 5.37
CA THR A 23 -0.46 1.15 4.89
C THR A 23 0.06 0.09 5.87
N ALA A 24 0.02 0.38 7.17
CA ALA A 24 0.46 -0.54 8.21
C ALA A 24 -0.43 -1.79 8.27
N LYS A 25 -1.75 -1.63 8.13
CA LYS A 25 -2.70 -2.74 8.08
C LYS A 25 -2.41 -3.66 6.89
N LEU A 26 -2.32 -3.10 5.69
CA LEU A 26 -2.04 -3.87 4.46
C LEU A 26 -0.67 -4.57 4.51
N ALA A 27 0.35 -3.92 5.06
CA ALA A 27 1.67 -4.52 5.18
C ALA A 27 1.66 -5.75 6.10
N ARG A 28 0.89 -5.73 7.20
CA ARG A 28 0.72 -6.88 8.09
C ARG A 28 -0.06 -8.01 7.42
N GLU A 29 -1.10 -7.69 6.66
CA GLU A 29 -1.86 -8.68 5.89
C GLU A 29 -0.97 -9.41 4.88
N ILE A 30 -0.18 -8.65 4.10
CA ILE A 30 0.77 -9.21 3.12
C ILE A 30 1.82 -10.11 3.80
N ALA A 31 2.38 -9.68 4.93
CA ALA A 31 3.35 -10.47 5.67
C ALA A 31 2.73 -11.78 6.20
N ASN A 32 1.54 -11.70 6.79
CA ASN A 32 0.83 -12.88 7.29
C ASN A 32 0.44 -13.84 6.18
N GLU A 33 0.02 -13.33 5.01
CA GLU A 33 -0.31 -14.16 3.85
C GLU A 33 0.92 -14.92 3.34
N SER A 34 2.05 -14.23 3.20
CA SER A 34 3.33 -14.82 2.81
C SER A 34 3.82 -15.88 3.81
N GLU A 35 3.69 -15.62 5.11
CA GLU A 35 4.05 -16.58 6.15
C GLU A 35 3.17 -17.83 6.08
N LYS A 36 1.85 -17.66 5.89
CA LYS A 36 0.90 -18.77 5.76
C LYS A 36 1.10 -19.58 4.48
N SER A 37 1.46 -18.94 3.37
CA SER A 37 1.69 -19.62 2.09
C SER A 37 3.09 -20.23 1.98
N GLY A 38 4.02 -19.85 2.87
CA GLY A 38 5.44 -20.19 2.76
C GLY A 38 6.15 -19.44 1.63
N GLU A 39 5.52 -18.42 1.05
CA GLU A 39 6.10 -17.65 -0.05
C GLU A 39 7.13 -16.65 0.48
N ILE A 40 8.34 -16.65 -0.11
CA ILE A 40 9.35 -15.65 0.22
C ILE A 40 9.08 -14.36 -0.57
N LEU A 41 8.73 -13.29 0.13
CA LEU A 41 8.53 -11.98 -0.48
C LEU A 41 9.86 -11.41 -1.00
N LYS A 42 9.91 -11.12 -2.30
CA LYS A 42 11.05 -10.44 -2.95
C LYS A 42 11.17 -8.97 -2.53
N GLU A 43 10.08 -8.37 -2.08
CA GLU A 43 9.98 -6.96 -1.71
C GLU A 43 9.38 -6.81 -0.32
N LYS A 44 9.76 -5.75 0.40
CA LYS A 44 9.25 -5.52 1.76
C LYS A 44 7.72 -5.35 1.74
N PRO A 45 6.97 -5.94 2.69
CA PRO A 45 5.51 -5.81 2.76
C PRO A 45 5.00 -4.37 2.73
N VAL A 46 5.74 -3.43 3.35
CA VAL A 46 5.41 -2.01 3.34
C VAL A 46 5.45 -1.39 1.93
N LYS A 47 6.41 -1.81 1.10
CA LYS A 47 6.52 -1.33 -0.28
C LYS A 47 5.40 -1.91 -1.14
N LEU A 48 5.06 -3.19 -0.95
CA LEU A 48 3.93 -3.84 -1.62
C LEU A 48 2.60 -3.18 -1.24
N ALA A 49 2.40 -2.85 0.04
CA ALA A 49 1.23 -2.13 0.52
C ALA A 49 1.09 -0.74 -0.13
N ILE A 50 2.18 0.03 -0.17
CA ILE A 50 2.21 1.35 -0.82
C ILE A 50 1.84 1.26 -2.31
N ASN A 51 2.40 0.28 -3.03
CA ASN A 51 2.08 0.05 -4.42
C ASN A 51 0.60 -0.34 -4.61
N LYS A 52 0.06 -1.21 -3.74
CA LYS A 52 -1.34 -1.64 -3.78
C LYS A 52 -2.30 -0.48 -3.56
N ILE A 53 -2.01 0.40 -2.60
CA ILE A 53 -2.79 1.62 -2.35
C ILE A 53 -2.77 2.51 -3.59
N TYR A 54 -1.60 2.76 -4.16
CA TYR A 54 -1.47 3.61 -5.35
C TYR A 54 -2.23 3.07 -6.56
N SER A 55 -2.14 1.76 -6.83
CA SER A 55 -2.90 1.13 -7.92
C SER A 55 -4.42 1.30 -7.73
N ASN A 56 -4.92 1.18 -6.51
CA ASN A 56 -6.34 1.39 -6.21
C ASN A 56 -6.76 2.85 -6.43
N ILE A 57 -5.91 3.81 -6.06
CA ILE A 57 -6.15 5.24 -6.31
C ILE A 57 -6.31 5.50 -7.81
N LEU A 58 -5.38 4.98 -8.62
CA LEU A 58 -5.41 5.15 -10.08
C LEU A 58 -6.63 4.49 -10.73
N GLN A 59 -7.15 3.41 -10.15
CA GLN A 59 -8.39 2.77 -10.64
C GLN A 59 -9.63 3.61 -10.32
N GLN A 60 -9.67 4.27 -9.15
CA GLN A 60 -10.78 5.16 -8.79
C GLN A 60 -10.83 6.41 -9.67
N GLU A 61 -9.67 7.00 -10.01
CA GLU A 61 -9.59 8.16 -10.91
C GLU A 61 -10.04 7.85 -12.35
N LYS A 62 -9.94 6.59 -12.80
CA LYS A 62 -10.37 6.17 -14.13
C LYS A 62 -11.87 5.88 -14.25
N ASN A 63 -12.55 5.70 -13.12
CA ASN A 63 -13.96 5.33 -13.04
C ASN A 63 -14.87 6.50 -12.63
N GLY A 64 -14.32 7.71 -12.51
CA GLY A 64 -15.01 8.93 -12.09
C GLY A 64 -15.05 10.01 -13.17
#